data_AF-A0A7J3WMS5-F1
#
_entry.id   AF-A0A7J3WMS5-F1
#
_cell.length_a   1.000
_cell.length_b   1.000
_cell.length_c   1.000
_cell.angle_alpha   90.00
_cell.angle_beta   90.00
_cell.angle_gamma   90.00
#
_symmetry.space_group_name_H-M   'P 1'
#
loop_
_entity.id
_entity.type
_entity.pdbx_description
1 polymer ?
#
loop_
_entity_poly.entity_id
_entity_poly.type
_entity_poly.pdbx_seq_one_letter_code
_entity_poly.pdbx_strand_id
1 'polypeptide(L)'
;MEWILVLPLLLTILISSVLVWKVHTGSAMPHLSTAFIAVLVIIAAWSFFEILFIHASTLGDKTLVDAFSYIPITLLPVALFHFASLYSGRGSIIGSRRSYLLFIIPFATIALAFTNGAHGLIWKEMSMTLTETGADVQRTYGTWF
;
A
#
# COMPACT_ATOMS: atom_id res chain seq x y z
N MET A 1 13.31 10.70 -18.04
CA MET A 1 12.66 11.42 -16.91
C MET A 1 12.14 10.47 -15.84
N GLU A 2 11.76 9.24 -16.19
CA GLU A 2 11.25 8.20 -15.25
C GLU A 2 12.17 7.92 -14.05
N TRP A 3 13.50 7.99 -14.22
CA TRP A 3 14.46 7.79 -13.13
C TRP A 3 14.28 8.75 -11.94
N ILE A 4 13.78 9.96 -12.17
CA ILE A 4 13.48 10.91 -11.09
C ILE A 4 12.36 10.38 -10.19
N LEU A 5 11.42 9.60 -10.73
CA LEU A 5 10.33 8.98 -9.99
C LEU A 5 10.77 7.66 -9.33
N VAL A 6 11.61 6.87 -10.01
CA VAL A 6 12.02 5.54 -9.53
C VAL A 6 13.05 5.60 -8.40
N LEU A 7 14.01 6.53 -8.47
CA LEU A 7 15.08 6.66 -7.46
C LEU A 7 14.57 6.80 -6.02
N PRO A 8 13.62 7.71 -5.68
CA PRO A 8 13.11 7.79 -4.31
C PRO A 8 12.39 6.52 -3.87
N LEU A 9 11.71 5.81 -4.77
CA LEU A 9 11.04 4.53 -4.45
C LEU A 9 12.06 3.43 -4.12
N LEU A 10 13.15 3.34 -4.88
CA LEU A 10 14.26 2.43 -4.58
C LEU A 10 14.92 2.76 -3.24
N LEU A 11 15.14 4.05 -2.95
CA LEU A 11 15.66 4.49 -1.66
C LEU A 11 14.70 4.11 -0.52
N THR A 12 13.39 4.27 -0.69
CA THR A 12 12.39 3.85 0.29
C THR A 12 12.46 2.35 0.57
N ILE A 13 12.56 1.51 -0.47
CA ILE A 13 12.70 0.06 -0.32
C ILE A 13 14.01 -0.27 0.42
N LEU A 14 15.12 0.37 0.04
CA LEU A 14 16.43 0.14 0.67
C LEU A 14 16.41 0.53 2.16
N ILE A 15 15.96 1.74 2.48
CA ILE A 15 15.90 2.24 3.86
C ILE A 15 14.98 1.36 4.69
N SER A 16 13.81 1.00 4.17
CA SER A 16 12.85 0.13 4.87
C SER A 16 13.47 -1.24 5.15
N SER A 17 14.17 -1.82 4.17
CA SER A 17 14.85 -3.12 4.32
C SER A 17 15.95 -3.08 5.38
N VAL A 18 16.78 -2.03 5.39
CA VAL A 18 17.83 -1.83 6.40
C VAL A 18 17.23 -1.67 7.80
N LEU A 19 16.14 -0.90 7.92
CA LEU A 19 15.45 -0.71 9.20
C LEU A 19 14.80 -2.00 9.69
N VAL A 20 14.15 -2.78 8.81
CA VAL A 20 13.60 -4.10 9.17
C VAL A 20 14.69 -5.00 9.71
N TRP A 21 15.84 -5.11 9.02
CA TRP A 21 16.96 -5.92 9.48
C TRP A 21 17.49 -5.47 10.85
N LYS A 22 17.72 -4.16 11.03
CA LYS A 22 18.24 -3.60 12.29
C LYS A 22 17.25 -3.79 13.45
N VAL A 23 15.96 -3.57 13.21
CA VAL A 23 14.92 -3.72 14.23
C VAL A 23 14.75 -5.19 14.59
N HIS A 24 14.70 -6.09 13.60
CA HIS A 24 14.55 -7.53 13.86
C HIS A 24 15.72 -8.11 14.68
N THR A 25 16.95 -7.61 14.49
CA THR A 25 18.15 -8.14 15.15
C THR A 25 18.42 -7.54 16.54
N GLY A 26 17.91 -6.33 16.85
CA GLY A 26 18.25 -5.59 18.06
C GLY A 26 17.12 -5.30 19.05
N SER A 27 15.93 -5.87 18.84
CA SER A 27 14.73 -5.42 19.58
C SER A 27 14.52 -6.10 20.93
N ALA A 28 14.50 -5.30 22.01
CA ALA A 28 14.10 -5.72 23.35
C ALA A 28 12.57 -5.69 23.58
N MET A 29 11.79 -5.10 22.66
CA MET A 29 10.32 -4.97 22.75
C MET A 29 9.63 -5.65 21.55
N PRO A 30 9.40 -6.98 21.58
CA PRO A 30 8.99 -7.74 20.41
C PRO A 30 7.72 -7.22 19.73
N HIS A 31 6.66 -6.92 20.49
CA HIS A 31 5.37 -6.51 19.93
C HIS A 31 5.41 -5.16 19.19
N LEU A 32 6.08 -4.16 19.78
CA LEU A 32 6.24 -2.84 19.15
C LEU A 32 7.07 -2.94 17.88
N SER A 33 8.15 -3.73 17.93
CA SER A 33 9.03 -3.97 16.80
C SER A 33 8.33 -4.70 15.65
N THR A 34 7.50 -5.70 15.94
CA THR A 34 6.69 -6.38 14.91
C THR A 34 5.72 -5.41 14.22
N ALA A 35 5.04 -4.55 14.99
CA ALA A 35 4.12 -3.57 14.41
C ALA A 35 4.86 -2.54 13.54
N PHE A 36 6.05 -2.09 13.96
CA PHE A 36 6.86 -1.18 13.16
C PHE A 36 7.40 -1.85 11.88
N ILE A 37 7.88 -3.09 11.99
CA ILE A 37 8.32 -3.89 10.83
C ILE A 37 7.17 -4.06 9.83
N ALA A 38 5.94 -4.32 10.30
CA ALA A 38 4.78 -4.43 9.41
C ALA A 38 4.55 -3.14 8.60
N VAL A 39 4.65 -1.96 9.22
CA VAL A 39 4.57 -0.67 8.54
C VAL A 39 5.66 -0.55 7.46
N LEU A 40 6.91 -0.85 7.81
CA LEU A 40 8.05 -0.77 6.87
C LEU A 40 7.89 -1.72 5.67
N VAL A 41 7.43 -2.95 5.92
CA VAL A 41 7.19 -3.94 4.86
C VAL A 41 6.06 -3.48 3.94
N ILE A 42 4.98 -2.92 4.49
CA ILE A 42 3.86 -2.40 3.70
C ILE A 42 4.31 -1.21 2.84
N ILE A 43 5.09 -0.28 3.39
CA ILE A 43 5.64 0.86 2.64
C ILE A 43 6.55 0.37 1.50
N ALA A 44 7.45 -0.58 1.78
CA ALA A 44 8.32 -1.16 0.75
C ALA A 44 7.51 -1.88 -0.34
N ALA A 45 6.47 -2.63 0.04
CA ALA A 45 5.57 -3.29 -0.91
C ALA A 45 4.82 -2.27 -1.78
N TRP A 46 4.33 -1.16 -1.21
CA TRP A 46 3.70 -0.10 -1.99
C TRP A 46 4.71 0.52 -2.98
N SER A 47 5.90 0.91 -2.51
CA SER A 47 6.94 1.45 -3.40
C SER A 47 7.32 0.48 -4.53
N PHE A 48 7.30 -0.82 -4.27
CA PHE A 48 7.52 -1.84 -5.30
C PHE A 48 6.42 -1.83 -6.36
N PHE A 49 5.13 -1.79 -5.97
CA PHE A 49 4.05 -1.73 -6.95
C PHE A 49 4.02 -0.41 -7.73
N GLU A 50 4.40 0.72 -7.13
CA GLU A 50 4.58 1.99 -7.86
C GLU A 50 5.66 1.87 -8.95
N ILE A 51 6.77 1.20 -8.66
CA ILE A 51 7.80 0.93 -9.68
C ILE A 51 7.24 0.05 -10.79
N LEU A 52 6.50 -1.02 -10.46
CA LEU A 52 5.85 -1.86 -11.47
C LEU A 52 4.86 -1.06 -12.31
N PHE A 53 4.10 -0.16 -11.69
CA PHE A 53 3.12 0.67 -12.37
C PHE A 53 3.78 1.62 -13.37
N ILE A 54 4.89 2.26 -12.99
CA ILE A 54 5.68 3.13 -13.87
C ILE A 54 6.12 2.38 -15.13
N HIS A 55 6.61 1.14 -14.97
CA HIS A 55 7.15 0.34 -16.08
C HIS A 55 6.09 -0.45 -16.87
N ALA A 56 4.85 -0.48 -16.42
CA ALA A 56 3.76 -1.15 -17.15
C ALA A 56 3.41 -0.37 -18.43
N SER A 57 3.39 -1.08 -19.57
CA SER A 57 3.26 -0.47 -20.89
C SER A 57 1.82 -0.39 -21.40
N THR A 58 0.93 -1.24 -20.90
CA THR A 58 -0.48 -1.28 -21.34
C THR A 58 -1.41 -0.78 -20.25
N LEU A 59 -2.60 -0.30 -20.65
CA LEU A 59 -3.64 0.07 -19.69
C LEU A 59 -4.05 -1.13 -18.83
N GLY A 60 -4.18 -2.32 -19.43
CA GLY A 60 -4.51 -3.54 -18.71
C GLY A 60 -3.49 -3.90 -17.62
N ASP A 61 -2.20 -3.83 -17.94
CA ASP A 61 -1.13 -4.09 -16.96
C ASP A 61 -1.15 -3.06 -15.83
N LYS A 62 -1.34 -1.78 -16.16
CA LYS A 62 -1.45 -0.70 -15.16
C LYS A 62 -2.66 -0.90 -14.24
N THR A 63 -3.82 -1.26 -14.80
CA THR A 63 -5.03 -1.56 -14.01
C THR A 63 -4.82 -2.77 -13.09
N LEU A 64 -4.13 -3.81 -13.58
CA LEU A 64 -3.80 -4.98 -12.77
C LEU A 64 -2.85 -4.62 -11.64
N VAL A 65 -1.76 -3.89 -11.92
CA VAL A 65 -0.83 -3.43 -10.89
C VAL A 65 -1.55 -2.54 -9.87
N ASP A 66 -2.39 -1.61 -10.30
CA ASP A 66 -3.22 -0.78 -9.41
C ASP A 66 -4.07 -1.65 -8.47
N ALA A 67 -4.74 -2.70 -8.97
CA ALA A 67 -5.52 -3.60 -8.12
C ALA A 67 -4.67 -4.28 -7.03
N PHE A 68 -3.42 -4.66 -7.34
CA PHE A 68 -2.49 -5.17 -6.33
C PHE A 68 -1.96 -4.09 -5.38
N SER A 69 -1.70 -2.86 -5.86
CA SER A 69 -1.26 -1.73 -5.04
C SER A 69 -2.26 -1.39 -3.92
N TYR A 70 -3.55 -1.66 -4.13
CA TYR A 70 -4.57 -1.45 -3.11
C TYR A 70 -4.36 -2.28 -1.84
N ILE A 71 -3.63 -3.40 -1.92
CA ILE A 71 -3.29 -4.23 -0.76
C ILE A 71 -2.45 -3.42 0.24
N PRO A 72 -1.22 -2.98 -0.08
CA PRO A 72 -0.45 -2.19 0.86
C PRO A 72 -1.07 -0.82 1.17
N ILE A 73 -1.72 -0.16 0.20
CA ILE A 73 -2.40 1.14 0.42
C ILE A 73 -3.42 1.06 1.55
N THR A 74 -4.29 0.06 1.51
CA THR A 74 -5.41 -0.05 2.47
C THR A 74 -4.98 -0.65 3.80
N LEU A 75 -3.93 -1.47 3.82
CA LEU A 75 -3.38 -2.04 5.06
C LEU A 75 -2.52 -1.05 5.85
N LEU A 76 -1.91 -0.06 5.19
CA LEU A 76 -1.01 0.90 5.84
C LEU A 76 -1.65 1.67 7.01
N PRO A 77 -2.87 2.25 6.89
CA PRO A 77 -3.53 2.91 8.01
C PRO A 77 -3.76 1.98 9.22
N VAL A 78 -4.12 0.72 8.97
CA VAL A 78 -4.35 -0.27 10.03
C VAL A 78 -3.03 -0.60 10.74
N ALA A 79 -1.95 -0.83 9.99
CA ALA A 79 -0.64 -1.08 10.55
C ALA A 79 -0.10 0.13 11.35
N LEU A 80 -0.27 1.35 10.83
CA LEU A 80 0.09 2.58 11.53
C LEU A 80 -0.72 2.77 12.81
N PHE A 81 -2.03 2.50 12.79
CA PHE A 81 -2.87 2.56 13.99
C PHE A 81 -2.40 1.56 15.06
N HIS A 82 -2.05 0.34 14.64
CA HIS A 82 -1.50 -0.66 15.53
C HIS A 82 -0.15 -0.21 16.12
N PHE A 83 0.76 0.26 15.29
CA PHE A 83 2.05 0.78 15.74
C PHE A 83 1.89 1.95 16.72
N ALA A 84 1.07 2.96 16.38
CA ALA A 84 0.84 4.14 17.22
C ALA A 84 0.18 3.80 18.56
N SER A 85 -0.75 2.84 18.57
CA SER A 85 -1.41 2.39 19.80
C SER A 85 -0.43 1.67 20.73
N LEU A 86 0.48 0.84 20.19
CA LEU A 86 1.55 0.22 21.00
C LEU A 86 2.56 1.25 21.48
N TYR A 87 3.00 2.16 20.60
CA TYR A 87 3.97 3.20 20.91
C TYR A 87 3.48 4.15 22.02
N SER A 88 2.18 4.44 22.05
CA SER A 88 1.55 5.28 23.08
C SER A 88 1.16 4.53 24.36
N GLY A 89 1.53 3.25 24.50
CA GLY A 89 1.18 2.43 25.67
C GLY A 89 -0.29 1.99 25.73
N ARG A 90 -1.06 2.18 24.65
CA ARG A 90 -2.49 1.82 24.52
C ARG A 90 -2.70 0.46 23.85
N GLY A 91 -1.79 -0.50 24.09
CA GLY A 91 -1.81 -1.82 23.45
C GLY A 91 -3.08 -2.65 23.71
N SER A 92 -3.80 -2.36 24.81
CA SER A 92 -5.09 -3.02 25.14
C SER A 92 -6.17 -2.81 24.08
N ILE A 93 -6.13 -1.71 23.33
CA ILE A 93 -7.06 -1.43 22.23
C ILE A 93 -6.91 -2.48 21.12
N ILE A 94 -5.67 -2.85 20.81
CA ILE A 94 -5.35 -3.83 19.75
C ILE A 94 -5.63 -5.26 20.19
N GLY A 95 -5.34 -5.59 21.45
CA GLY A 95 -5.56 -6.93 21.99
C GLY A 95 -7.03 -7.35 22.05
N SER A 96 -7.96 -6.42 21.79
CA SER A 96 -9.38 -6.71 21.73
C SER A 96 -9.77 -7.32 20.39
N ARG A 97 -10.76 -8.23 20.37
CA ARG A 97 -11.35 -8.76 19.12
C ARG A 97 -11.90 -7.67 18.20
N ARG A 98 -12.15 -6.47 18.73
CA ARG A 98 -12.68 -5.32 17.97
C ARG A 98 -11.64 -4.74 17.01
N SER A 99 -10.34 -4.94 17.24
CA SER A 99 -9.30 -4.48 16.31
C SER A 99 -9.40 -5.16 14.94
N TYR A 100 -9.89 -6.40 14.88
CA TYR A 100 -10.13 -7.10 13.61
C TYR A 100 -11.20 -6.43 12.74
N LEU A 101 -12.10 -5.62 13.31
CA LEU A 101 -13.09 -4.86 12.53
C LEU A 101 -12.43 -3.83 11.62
N LEU A 102 -11.21 -3.37 11.95
CA LEU A 102 -10.45 -2.44 11.12
C LEU A 102 -10.07 -3.03 9.76
N PHE A 103 -10.01 -4.37 9.64
CA PHE A 103 -9.70 -5.05 8.38
C PHE A 103 -10.90 -5.20 7.45
N ILE A 104 -12.13 -4.91 7.92
CA ILE A 104 -13.33 -4.99 7.07
C ILE A 104 -13.19 -4.04 5.88
N ILE A 105 -12.80 -2.79 6.12
CA ILE A 105 -12.65 -1.79 5.05
C ILE A 105 -11.54 -2.19 4.07
N PRO A 106 -10.29 -2.49 4.50
CA PRO A 106 -9.25 -2.96 3.59
C PRO A 106 -9.65 -4.17 2.75
N PHE A 107 -10.22 -5.21 3.36
CA PHE A 107 -10.60 -6.42 2.62
C PHE A 107 -11.75 -6.18 1.65
N ALA A 108 -12.75 -5.36 2.03
CA ALA A 108 -13.81 -4.95 1.12
C ALA A 108 -13.23 -4.16 -0.06
N THR A 109 -12.37 -3.17 0.19
CA THR A 109 -11.74 -2.36 -0.86
C THR A 109 -10.87 -3.21 -1.79
N ILE A 110 -10.06 -4.13 -1.25
CA ILE A 110 -9.24 -5.05 -2.05
C ILE A 110 -10.15 -5.92 -2.93
N ALA A 111 -11.18 -6.55 -2.36
CA ALA A 111 -12.10 -7.37 -3.13
C ALA A 111 -12.76 -6.58 -4.27
N LEU A 112 -13.24 -5.37 -3.98
CA LEU A 112 -13.85 -4.48 -4.96
C LEU A 112 -12.86 -4.02 -6.05
N ALA A 113 -11.58 -3.82 -5.71
CA ALA A 113 -10.55 -3.48 -6.70
C ALA A 113 -10.33 -4.61 -7.70
N PHE A 114 -10.23 -5.85 -7.24
CA PHE A 114 -10.09 -7.02 -8.11
C PHE A 114 -11.35 -7.33 -8.92
N THR A 115 -12.55 -7.04 -8.38
CA THR A 115 -13.82 -7.25 -9.09
C THR A 115 -14.30 -6.01 -9.85
N ASN A 116 -13.49 -4.94 -9.92
CA ASN A 116 -13.94 -3.65 -10.40
C ASN A 116 -14.52 -3.68 -11.83
N GLY A 117 -14.02 -4.56 -12.70
CA GLY A 117 -14.54 -4.71 -14.05
C GLY A 117 -16.03 -5.09 -14.14
N ALA A 118 -16.63 -5.61 -13.07
CA ALA A 118 -18.04 -5.99 -13.04
C ALA A 118 -18.99 -4.85 -12.64
N HIS A 119 -18.51 -3.84 -11.90
CA HIS A 119 -19.38 -2.87 -11.23
C HIS A 119 -18.86 -1.41 -11.26
N GLY A 120 -17.56 -1.18 -11.49
CA GLY A 120 -16.97 0.16 -11.55
C GLY A 120 -17.08 0.96 -10.26
N LEU A 121 -17.01 0.31 -9.09
CA LEU A 121 -17.20 0.98 -7.78
C LEU A 121 -15.92 1.65 -7.28
N ILE A 122 -14.75 1.15 -7.68
CA ILE A 122 -13.45 1.77 -7.42
C ILE A 122 -13.14 2.73 -8.57
N TRP A 123 -13.06 2.19 -9.78
CA TRP A 123 -12.78 2.97 -10.99
C TRP A 123 -13.93 2.81 -11.97
N LYS A 124 -14.60 3.91 -12.29
CA LYS A 124 -15.69 3.92 -13.26
C LYS A 124 -15.16 3.88 -14.68
N GLU A 125 -14.15 4.71 -14.96
CA GLU A 125 -13.47 4.78 -16.24
C GLU A 125 -11.97 4.93 -16.00
N MET A 126 -11.18 4.19 -16.77
CA MET A 126 -9.74 4.38 -16.86
C MET A 126 -9.36 4.58 -18.33
N SER A 127 -8.57 5.61 -18.60
CA SER A 127 -8.01 5.85 -19.92
C SER A 127 -6.51 6.14 -19.79
N MET A 128 -5.76 5.76 -20.82
CA MET A 128 -4.34 6.05 -20.93
C MET A 128 -4.13 7.06 -22.04
N THR A 129 -3.45 8.15 -21.72
CA THR A 129 -3.02 9.15 -22.69
C THR A 129 -1.51 9.21 -22.73
N LEU A 130 -0.93 9.11 -23.92
CA LEU A 130 0.50 9.32 -24.12
C LEU A 130 0.79 10.82 -24.06
N THR A 131 1.62 11.22 -23.10
CA THR A 131 2.12 12.59 -22.95
C THR A 131 3.61 12.65 -23.28
N GLU A 132 4.17 13.85 -23.47
CA GLU A 132 5.60 14.03 -23.75
C GLU A 132 6.51 13.49 -22.63
N THR A 133 5.96 13.31 -21.42
CA THR A 133 6.68 12.82 -20.23
C THR A 133 6.42 11.35 -19.92
N GLY A 134 5.53 10.67 -20.67
CA GLY A 134 5.19 9.26 -20.49
C GLY A 134 3.70 8.96 -20.65
N ALA A 135 3.30 7.71 -20.38
CA ALA A 135 1.89 7.31 -20.34
C ALA A 135 1.23 7.78 -19.03
N ASP A 136 0.29 8.73 -19.14
CA ASP A 136 -0.53 9.18 -18.02
C ASP A 136 -1.85 8.39 -17.96
N VAL A 137 -2.29 8.04 -16.75
CA VAL A 137 -3.52 7.28 -16.51
C VAL A 137 -4.55 8.19 -15.87
N GLN A 138 -5.56 8.56 -16.64
CA GLN A 138 -6.71 9.31 -16.14
C GLN A 138 -7.77 8.34 -15.62
N ARG A 139 -8.31 8.65 -14.44
CA ARG A 139 -9.26 7.79 -13.74
C ARG A 139 -10.44 8.63 -13.25
N THR A 140 -11.65 8.13 -13.47
CA THR A 140 -12.86 8.61 -12.80
C THR A 140 -13.24 7.59 -11.74
N TYR A 141 -13.42 8.04 -10.49
CA TYR A 141 -13.73 7.16 -9.37
C TYR A 141 -15.22 6.79 -9.29
N GLY A 142 -15.49 5.59 -8.79
CA GLY A 142 -16.83 5.12 -8.45
C GLY A 142 -17.18 5.45 -6.99
N THR A 143 -18.36 5.06 -6.52
CA THR A 143 -18.90 5.48 -5.21
C THR A 143 -18.16 4.95 -3.99
N TRP A 144 -17.22 4.02 -4.14
CA TRP A 144 -16.39 3.51 -3.04
C TRP A 144 -15.11 4.35 -2.85
N PHE A 145 -14.93 5.41 -3.66
CA PHE A 145 -13.86 6.40 -3.59
C PHE A 145 -14.41 7.83 -3.76
#